data_AF-A0A1V5FUQ1-F1
#
_entry.id   AF-A0A1V5FUQ1-F1
#
_cell.length_a   1.000
_cell.length_b   1.000
_cell.length_c   1.000
_cell.angle_alpha   90.00
_cell.angle_beta   90.00
_cell.angle_gamma   90.00
#
_symmetry.space_group_name_H-M   'P 1'
#
loop_
_entity.id
_entity.type
_entity.pdbx_description
1 polymer ?
#
loop_
_entity_poly.entity_id
_entity_poly.type
_entity_poly.pdbx_seq_one_letter_code
_entity_poly.pdbx_strand_id
1 'polypeptide(L)'
;MLLHVRCDVRESPDGERVLFLQEIQSDWAQQARREAREGMLATPAPPWRDEWPALALKLTLLHAVAHGFDALAWSTGEEQVRRWNGHGARGLRELYDRTLPREATRFLKPFGRDIESIAFYRPVNFAIEPTEDGYIVFDEAGDVSVECKQWQDVAAAIPCGGLEDVVTKPGIRIDADLRGALRHGGLCAWGNAIHKSSS
;
A
#
# COMPACT_ATOMS: atom_id res chain seq x y z
N MET A 1 -10.84 -11.25 9.63
CA MET A 1 -9.43 -11.24 9.18
C MET A 1 -8.65 -10.19 9.95
N LEU A 2 -7.39 -10.46 10.34
CA LEU A 2 -6.54 -9.52 11.08
C LEU A 2 -6.05 -8.37 10.19
N LEU A 3 -5.53 -8.70 9.01
CA LEU A 3 -4.99 -7.75 8.05
C LEU A 3 -5.12 -8.32 6.62
N HIS A 4 -5.61 -7.51 5.70
CA HIS A 4 -5.56 -7.71 4.27
C HIS A 4 -4.72 -6.59 3.67
N VAL A 5 -3.75 -6.95 2.82
CA VAL A 5 -2.98 -5.98 2.03
C VAL A 5 -3.11 -6.35 0.56
N ARG A 6 -3.51 -5.37 -0.27
CA ARG A 6 -3.42 -5.45 -1.73
C ARG A 6 -2.27 -4.58 -2.18
N CYS A 7 -1.32 -5.17 -2.90
CA CYS A 7 -0.16 -4.47 -3.41
C CYS A 7 0.25 -4.96 -4.79
N ASP A 8 0.98 -4.11 -5.52
CA ASP A 8 1.64 -4.45 -6.77
C ASP A 8 3.03 -3.82 -6.83
N VAL A 9 3.79 -4.17 -7.87
CA VAL A 9 5.11 -3.59 -8.14
C VAL A 9 4.96 -2.53 -9.21
N ARG A 10 5.55 -1.37 -8.98
CA ARG A 10 5.60 -0.24 -9.90
C ARG A 10 7.05 0.11 -10.22
N GLU A 11 7.25 0.71 -11.37
CA GLU A 11 8.54 1.26 -11.79
C GLU A 11 8.49 2.79 -11.66
N SER A 12 9.55 3.37 -11.12
CA SER A 12 9.73 4.83 -11.10
C SER A 12 10.37 5.33 -12.41
N PRO A 13 10.27 6.64 -12.70
CA PRO A 13 11.01 7.23 -13.82
C PRO A 13 12.54 7.03 -13.76
N ASP A 14 13.07 6.76 -12.57
CA ASP A 14 14.50 6.51 -12.35
C ASP A 14 14.86 5.01 -12.41
N GLY A 15 13.90 4.13 -12.77
CA GLY A 15 14.07 2.67 -12.84
C GLY A 15 14.01 1.95 -11.48
N GLU A 16 13.70 2.67 -10.40
CA GLU A 16 13.53 2.08 -9.06
C GLU A 16 12.28 1.19 -8.99
N ARG A 17 12.37 0.08 -8.24
CA ARG A 17 11.25 -0.82 -7.99
C ARG A 17 10.48 -0.39 -6.74
N VAL A 18 9.25 0.04 -6.92
CA VAL A 18 8.36 0.54 -5.87
C VAL A 18 7.33 -0.54 -5.51
N LEU A 19 7.29 -0.98 -4.25
CA LEU A 19 6.17 -1.78 -3.74
C LEU A 19 5.01 -0.83 -3.40
N PHE A 20 3.93 -0.87 -4.19
CA PHE A 20 2.80 0.03 -4.02
C PHE A 20 1.63 -0.66 -3.30
N LEU A 21 1.29 -0.15 -2.11
CA LEU A 21 0.15 -0.59 -1.32
C LEU A 21 -1.12 0.09 -1.85
N GLN A 22 -1.85 -0.65 -2.67
CA GLN A 22 -3.14 -0.23 -3.21
C GLN A 22 -4.25 -0.25 -2.18
N GLU A 23 -4.17 -1.11 -1.17
CA GLU A 23 -5.21 -1.21 -0.15
C GLU A 23 -4.73 -1.91 1.12
N ILE A 24 -5.19 -1.41 2.27
CA ILE A 24 -4.98 -2.03 3.57
C ILE A 24 -6.32 -2.05 4.32
N GLN A 25 -6.77 -3.25 4.70
CA GLN A 25 -8.03 -3.46 5.41
C GLN A 25 -7.87 -4.40 6.61
N SER A 26 -8.74 -4.23 7.60
CA SER A 26 -8.86 -5.15 8.74
C SER A 26 -10.33 -5.34 9.08
N ASP A 27 -10.92 -6.46 8.65
CA ASP A 27 -12.33 -6.76 8.88
C ASP A 27 -12.67 -6.81 10.37
N TRP A 28 -11.74 -7.32 11.20
CA TRP A 28 -11.94 -7.37 12.64
C TRP A 28 -12.00 -5.96 13.24
N ALA A 29 -11.11 -5.06 12.82
CA ALA A 29 -11.16 -3.67 13.27
C ALA A 29 -12.40 -2.92 12.76
N GLN A 30 -12.84 -3.21 11.53
CA GLN A 30 -14.07 -2.63 10.98
C GLN A 30 -15.32 -3.14 11.71
N GLN A 31 -15.40 -4.45 11.97
CA GLN A 31 -16.50 -5.07 12.70
C GLN A 31 -16.59 -4.54 14.13
N ALA A 32 -15.47 -4.51 14.87
CA ALA A 32 -15.42 -3.97 16.23
C ALA A 32 -15.84 -2.49 16.29
N ARG A 33 -15.50 -1.68 15.28
CA ARG A 33 -15.92 -0.27 15.20
C ARG A 33 -17.41 -0.11 14.88
N ARG A 34 -17.98 -0.98 14.04
CA ARG A 34 -19.40 -0.97 13.70
C ARG A 34 -20.24 -1.29 14.93
N GLU A 35 -19.95 -2.40 15.59
CA GLU A 35 -20.70 -2.86 16.76
C GLU A 35 -20.61 -1.86 17.92
N ALA A 36 -19.44 -1.25 18.15
CA ALA A 36 -19.28 -0.18 19.13
C ALA A 36 -20.13 1.06 18.85
N ARG A 37 -20.37 1.41 17.57
CA ARG A 37 -21.29 2.52 17.20
C ARG A 37 -22.76 2.15 17.42
N GLU A 38 -23.10 0.87 17.29
CA GLU A 38 -24.44 0.32 17.49
C GLU A 38 -24.73 0.00 18.96
N GLY A 39 -23.79 0.27 19.87
CA GLY A 39 -23.92 -0.02 21.30
C GLY A 39 -23.80 -1.51 21.64
N MET A 40 -23.40 -2.34 20.68
CA MET A 40 -23.17 -3.77 20.85
C MET A 40 -21.68 -4.02 21.15
N LEU A 41 -21.38 -4.68 22.26
CA LEU A 41 -20.00 -5.06 22.66
C LEU A 41 -19.76 -6.56 22.43
N ALA A 42 -20.34 -7.14 21.37
CA ALA A 42 -20.27 -8.57 21.10
C ALA A 42 -18.91 -9.00 20.52
N THR A 43 -18.31 -8.20 19.64
CA THR A 43 -16.96 -8.44 19.13
C THR A 43 -15.92 -7.85 20.09
N PRO A 44 -15.07 -8.66 20.73
CA PRO A 44 -13.98 -8.15 21.52
C PRO A 44 -13.06 -7.31 20.62
N ALA A 45 -12.65 -6.14 21.12
CA ALA A 45 -11.66 -5.32 20.45
C ALA A 45 -10.41 -6.18 20.16
N PRO A 46 -9.86 -6.15 18.93
CA PRO A 46 -8.63 -6.86 18.68
C PRO A 46 -7.56 -6.41 19.67
N PRO A 47 -6.65 -7.30 20.12
CA PRO A 47 -5.55 -6.93 21.01
C PRO A 47 -4.62 -5.83 20.47
N TRP A 48 -4.87 -5.33 19.25
CA TRP A 48 -4.18 -4.23 18.57
C TRP A 48 -5.14 -3.33 17.75
N ARG A 49 -6.35 -3.06 18.26
CA ARG A 49 -7.40 -2.30 17.54
C ARG A 49 -6.92 -0.98 16.91
N ASP A 50 -5.97 -0.31 17.56
CA ASP A 50 -5.45 0.98 17.12
C ASP A 50 -4.05 0.87 16.47
N GLU A 51 -3.40 -0.31 16.53
CA GLU A 51 -2.02 -0.50 16.06
C GLU A 51 -1.91 -1.32 14.77
N TRP A 52 -3.00 -1.91 14.27
CA TRP A 52 -2.99 -2.67 13.02
C TRP A 52 -2.44 -1.89 11.81
N PRO A 53 -2.62 -0.54 11.65
CA PRO A 53 -2.03 0.18 10.53
C PRO A 53 -0.50 0.20 10.61
N ALA A 54 0.05 0.34 11.83
CA ALA A 54 1.48 0.26 12.06
C ALA A 54 2.00 -1.15 11.77
N LEU A 55 1.29 -2.20 12.21
CA LEU A 55 1.63 -3.58 11.88
C LEU A 55 1.68 -3.81 10.37
N ALA A 56 0.68 -3.32 9.63
CA ALA A 56 0.62 -3.43 8.18
C ALA A 56 1.85 -2.81 7.51
N LEU A 57 2.19 -1.56 7.87
CA LEU A 57 3.36 -0.87 7.33
C LEU A 57 4.68 -1.56 7.71
N LYS A 58 4.83 -2.04 8.94
CA LYS A 58 6.04 -2.74 9.37
C LYS A 58 6.25 -4.02 8.56
N LEU A 59 5.19 -4.83 8.40
CA LEU A 59 5.27 -6.09 7.64
C LEU A 59 5.57 -5.84 6.17
N THR A 60 4.91 -4.87 5.55
CA THR A 60 5.14 -4.54 4.13
C THR A 60 6.50 -3.89 3.90
N LEU A 61 7.01 -3.07 4.82
CA LEU A 61 8.36 -2.52 4.75
C LEU A 61 9.42 -3.61 4.88
N LEU A 62 9.28 -4.54 5.82
CA LEU A 62 10.19 -5.68 5.95
C LEU A 62 10.16 -6.58 4.71
N HIS A 63 8.96 -6.81 4.15
CA HIS A 63 8.81 -7.50 2.87
C HIS A 63 9.53 -6.74 1.75
N ALA A 64 9.34 -5.43 1.66
CA ALA A 64 9.99 -4.59 0.67
C ALA A 64 11.53 -4.71 0.73
N VAL A 65 12.09 -4.65 1.94
CA VAL A 65 13.52 -4.80 2.22
C VAL A 65 14.05 -6.20 1.87
N ALA A 66 13.28 -7.24 2.21
CA ALA A 66 13.67 -8.63 1.95
C ALA A 66 13.75 -8.93 0.44
N HIS A 67 12.83 -8.36 -0.35
CA HIS A 67 12.72 -8.57 -1.79
C HIS A 67 13.46 -7.51 -2.63
N GLY A 68 14.23 -6.62 -1.98
CA GLY A 68 15.09 -5.66 -2.65
C GLY A 68 14.34 -4.57 -3.42
N PHE A 69 13.18 -4.16 -2.91
CA PHE A 69 12.49 -2.96 -3.40
C PHE A 69 13.19 -1.70 -2.89
N ASP A 70 13.12 -0.64 -3.69
CA ASP A 70 13.80 0.63 -3.47
C ASP A 70 12.89 1.67 -2.81
N ALA A 71 11.57 1.45 -2.87
CA ALA A 71 10.60 2.22 -2.11
C ALA A 71 9.36 1.41 -1.74
N LEU A 72 8.68 1.85 -0.68
CA LEU A 72 7.33 1.46 -0.30
C LEU A 72 6.42 2.68 -0.43
N ALA A 73 5.36 2.62 -1.21
CA ALA A 73 4.40 3.70 -1.34
C ALA A 73 2.97 3.22 -1.03
N TRP A 74 2.04 4.10 -0.69
CA TRP A 74 0.64 3.73 -0.48
C TRP A 74 -0.35 4.72 -1.10
N SER A 75 -1.56 4.24 -1.40
CA SER A 75 -2.63 5.05 -1.96
C SER A 75 -3.06 6.19 -1.04
N THR A 76 -3.67 7.24 -1.61
CA THR A 76 -4.25 8.34 -0.83
C THR A 76 -5.67 8.06 -0.38
N GLY A 77 -6.14 8.76 0.65
CA GLY A 77 -7.51 8.67 1.11
C GLY A 77 -8.51 9.10 0.05
N GLU A 78 -8.17 10.10 -0.78
CA GLU A 78 -9.02 10.54 -1.88
C GLU A 78 -9.26 9.44 -2.92
N GLU A 79 -8.21 8.73 -3.34
CA GLU A 79 -8.33 7.61 -4.28
C GLU A 79 -9.19 6.50 -3.72
N GLN A 80 -9.06 6.22 -2.42
CA GLN A 80 -9.90 5.24 -1.75
C GLN A 80 -11.34 5.70 -1.67
N VAL A 81 -11.60 6.98 -1.35
CA VAL A 81 -12.95 7.54 -1.35
C VAL A 81 -13.60 7.39 -2.74
N ARG A 82 -12.85 7.67 -3.82
CA ARG A 82 -13.35 7.47 -5.19
C ARG A 82 -13.64 6.01 -5.48
N ARG A 83 -12.73 5.10 -5.12
CA ARG A 83 -12.89 3.65 -5.30
C ARG A 83 -14.15 3.11 -4.61
N TRP A 84 -14.48 3.63 -3.43
CA TRP A 84 -15.63 3.21 -2.64
C TRP A 84 -16.86 4.12 -2.85
N ASN A 85 -16.94 4.88 -3.94
CA ASN A 85 -18.08 5.76 -4.26
C ASN A 85 -18.51 6.66 -3.08
N GLY A 86 -17.55 7.18 -2.32
CA GLY A 86 -17.81 8.04 -1.16
C GLY A 86 -18.07 7.31 0.16
N HIS A 87 -18.29 6.00 0.16
CA HIS A 87 -18.56 5.24 1.37
C HIS A 87 -17.35 5.25 2.31
N GLY A 88 -17.58 5.56 3.59
CA GLY A 88 -16.51 5.58 4.59
C GLY A 88 -15.49 6.71 4.43
N ALA A 89 -15.77 7.74 3.62
CA ALA A 89 -14.83 8.79 3.23
C ALA A 89 -14.00 9.38 4.38
N ARG A 90 -14.63 9.69 5.52
CA ARG A 90 -13.94 10.20 6.72
C ARG A 90 -12.90 9.20 7.25
N GLY A 91 -13.27 7.92 7.36
CA GLY A 91 -12.38 6.88 7.87
C GLY A 91 -11.23 6.55 6.90
N LEU A 92 -11.50 6.60 5.59
CA LEU A 92 -10.49 6.39 4.56
C LEU A 92 -9.45 7.50 4.57
N ARG A 93 -9.86 8.78 4.60
CA ARG A 93 -8.93 9.92 4.73
C ARG A 93 -8.15 9.88 6.05
N GLU A 94 -8.81 9.54 7.15
CA GLU A 94 -8.13 9.40 8.45
C GLU A 94 -7.08 8.29 8.43
N LEU A 95 -7.36 7.16 7.78
CA LEU A 95 -6.42 6.05 7.67
C LEU A 95 -5.23 6.41 6.78
N TYR A 96 -5.49 6.73 5.51
CA TYR A 96 -4.45 6.85 4.49
C TYR A 96 -3.68 8.17 4.54
N ASP A 97 -4.34 9.27 4.89
CA ASP A 97 -3.72 10.61 4.83
C ASP A 97 -3.21 11.09 6.20
N ARG A 98 -3.59 10.41 7.31
CA ARG A 98 -3.16 10.78 8.66
C ARG A 98 -2.51 9.65 9.43
N THR A 99 -3.19 8.51 9.54
CA THR A 99 -2.72 7.40 10.38
C THR A 99 -1.48 6.74 9.80
N LEU A 100 -1.49 6.33 8.52
CA LEU A 100 -0.33 5.70 7.88
C LEU A 100 0.91 6.62 7.88
N PRO A 101 0.82 7.91 7.44
CA PRO A 101 1.95 8.82 7.53
C PRO A 101 2.50 8.99 8.95
N ARG A 102 1.61 9.16 9.95
CA ARG A 102 2.02 9.33 11.35
C ARG A 102 2.77 8.11 11.88
N GLU A 103 2.27 6.91 11.61
CA GLU A 103 2.95 5.68 12.04
C GLU A 103 4.28 5.50 11.30
N ALA A 104 4.33 5.77 9.99
CA ALA A 104 5.54 5.74 9.19
C ALA A 104 6.63 6.65 9.74
N THR A 105 6.34 7.94 9.92
CA THR A 105 7.28 8.90 10.53
C THR A 105 7.76 8.42 11.91
N ARG A 106 6.87 7.82 12.73
CA ARG A 106 7.22 7.37 14.08
C ARG A 106 8.31 6.29 14.08
N PHE A 107 8.21 5.28 13.20
CA PHE A 107 9.23 4.22 13.15
C PHE A 107 10.41 4.54 12.23
N LEU A 108 10.33 5.58 11.39
CA LEU A 108 11.47 6.09 10.60
C LEU A 108 12.38 7.03 11.39
N LYS A 109 11.83 7.73 12.39
CA LYS A 109 12.57 8.67 13.24
C LYS A 109 13.89 8.12 13.80
N PRO A 110 13.97 6.88 14.32
CA PRO A 110 15.23 6.33 14.84
C PRO A 110 16.31 6.15 13.77
N PHE A 111 15.92 6.03 12.50
CA PHE A 111 16.84 5.94 11.35
C PHE A 111 17.18 7.32 10.76
N GLY A 112 16.67 8.42 11.34
CA GLY A 112 16.88 9.77 10.82
C GLY A 112 16.20 10.03 9.48
N ARG A 113 15.16 9.26 9.16
CA ARG A 113 14.39 9.35 7.91
C ARG A 113 12.98 9.87 8.17
N ASP A 114 12.34 10.34 7.10
CA ASP A 114 10.93 10.72 7.10
C ASP A 114 10.25 10.18 5.84
N ILE A 115 8.93 10.36 5.76
CA ILE A 115 8.15 10.01 4.58
C ILE A 115 8.52 10.91 3.39
N GLU A 116 8.46 10.35 2.20
CA GLU A 116 8.76 11.03 0.93
C GLU A 116 7.60 10.90 -0.06
N SER A 117 7.62 11.75 -1.09
CA SER A 117 6.79 11.57 -2.29
C SER A 117 7.50 10.64 -3.27
N ILE A 118 6.98 9.44 -3.43
CA ILE A 118 7.49 8.42 -4.35
C ILE A 118 6.74 8.53 -5.67
N ALA A 119 7.48 8.77 -6.75
CA ALA A 119 6.95 8.84 -8.11
C ALA A 119 7.00 7.47 -8.78
N PHE A 120 5.95 7.10 -9.51
CA PHE A 120 5.94 5.90 -10.34
C PHE A 120 4.94 5.98 -11.48
N TYR A 121 5.13 5.14 -12.48
CA TYR A 121 4.26 5.03 -13.64
C TYR A 121 2.94 4.33 -13.29
N ARG A 122 1.84 4.92 -13.73
CA ARG A 122 0.49 4.35 -13.65
C ARG A 122 -0.11 4.29 -15.05
N PRO A 123 -0.55 3.10 -15.51
CA PRO A 123 -1.29 3.00 -16.76
C PRO A 123 -2.62 3.74 -16.63
N VAL A 124 -2.97 4.55 -17.63
CA VAL A 124 -4.20 5.37 -17.62
C VAL A 124 -5.21 5.02 -18.71
N ASN A 125 -4.80 4.27 -19.73
CA ASN A 125 -5.62 4.04 -20.91
C ASN A 125 -6.13 2.59 -21.06
N PHE A 126 -6.00 1.74 -20.02
CA PHE A 126 -6.55 0.39 -20.06
C PHE A 126 -6.87 -0.18 -18.68
N ALA A 127 -7.78 -1.17 -18.65
CA ALA A 127 -8.03 -2.01 -17.51
C ALA A 127 -7.98 -3.49 -17.91
N ILE A 128 -7.58 -4.37 -17.00
CA ILE A 128 -7.57 -5.83 -17.23
C ILE A 128 -8.44 -6.48 -16.17
N GLU A 129 -9.41 -7.27 -16.62
CA GLU A 129 -10.29 -8.04 -15.75
C GLU A 129 -10.10 -9.54 -15.99
N PRO A 130 -9.77 -10.34 -14.97
CA PRO A 130 -9.76 -11.80 -15.10
C PRO A 130 -11.20 -12.34 -15.19
N THR A 131 -11.41 -13.31 -16.08
CA THR A 131 -12.68 -14.01 -16.27
C THR A 131 -12.52 -15.53 -16.06
N GLU A 132 -13.61 -16.30 -16.09
CA GLU A 132 -13.55 -17.76 -15.97
C GLU A 132 -12.68 -18.40 -17.07
N ASP A 133 -12.67 -17.80 -18.27
CA ASP A 133 -11.99 -18.35 -19.46
C ASP A 133 -10.74 -17.57 -19.89
N GLY A 134 -10.28 -16.58 -19.11
CA GLY A 134 -9.11 -15.78 -19.46
C GLY A 134 -9.10 -14.38 -18.84
N TYR A 135 -8.92 -13.37 -19.69
CA TYR A 135 -8.77 -11.96 -19.34
C TYR A 135 -9.44 -11.08 -20.39
N ILE A 136 -10.09 -10.01 -19.95
CA ILE A 136 -10.61 -8.95 -20.82
C ILE A 136 -9.77 -7.70 -20.62
N VAL A 137 -9.29 -7.13 -21.72
CA VAL A 137 -8.63 -5.82 -21.74
C VAL A 137 -9.65 -4.79 -22.19
N PHE A 138 -9.87 -3.78 -21.36
CA PHE A 138 -10.69 -2.61 -21.68
C PHE A 138 -9.78 -1.44 -22.07
N ASP A 139 -10.23 -0.60 -22.98
CA ASP A 139 -9.55 0.65 -23.32
C ASP A 139 -9.91 1.80 -22.35
N GLU A 140 -9.46 3.02 -22.64
CA GLU A 140 -9.74 4.22 -21.84
C GLU A 140 -11.24 4.55 -21.74
N ALA A 141 -12.03 4.22 -22.78
CA ALA A 141 -13.47 4.45 -22.80
C ALA A 141 -14.23 3.41 -21.96
N GLY A 142 -13.55 2.35 -21.52
CA GLY A 142 -14.15 1.20 -20.85
C GLY A 142 -14.80 0.22 -21.83
N ASP A 143 -14.50 0.36 -23.13
CA ASP A 143 -14.97 -0.57 -24.14
C ASP A 143 -14.03 -1.79 -24.18
N VAL A 144 -14.60 -2.97 -24.46
CA VAL A 144 -13.83 -4.21 -24.58
C VAL A 144 -12.90 -4.08 -25.79
N SER A 145 -11.60 -4.06 -25.52
CA SER A 145 -10.56 -4.01 -26.53
C SER A 145 -10.27 -5.42 -27.07
N VAL A 146 -9.93 -6.37 -26.18
CA VAL A 146 -9.53 -7.74 -26.55
C VAL A 146 -9.86 -8.72 -25.41
N GLU A 147 -10.32 -9.93 -25.77
CA GLU A 147 -10.36 -11.09 -24.87
C GLU A 147 -9.14 -11.99 -25.09
N CYS A 148 -8.40 -12.26 -24.02
CA CYS A 148 -7.17 -13.06 -24.03
C CYS A 148 -7.36 -14.32 -23.19
N LYS A 149 -6.97 -15.49 -23.69
CA LYS A 149 -7.01 -16.74 -22.90
C LYS A 149 -5.83 -16.86 -21.94
N GLN A 150 -4.70 -16.25 -22.27
CA GLN A 150 -3.46 -16.33 -21.48
C GLN A 150 -2.93 -14.93 -21.16
N TRP A 151 -2.29 -14.80 -19.99
CA TRP A 151 -1.68 -13.54 -19.55
C TRP A 151 -0.60 -13.00 -20.52
N GLN A 152 0.10 -13.91 -21.21
CA GLN A 152 1.13 -13.52 -22.18
C GLN A 152 0.53 -12.73 -23.36
N ASP A 153 -0.70 -13.08 -23.76
CA ASP A 153 -1.41 -12.40 -24.86
C ASP A 153 -1.94 -11.03 -24.42
N VAL A 154 -2.26 -10.87 -23.13
CA VAL A 154 -2.73 -9.60 -22.55
C VAL A 154 -1.69 -8.49 -22.75
N ALA A 155 -0.41 -8.79 -22.51
CA ALA A 155 0.66 -7.80 -22.65
C ALA A 155 0.78 -7.26 -24.08
N ALA A 156 0.54 -8.12 -25.09
CA ALA A 156 0.54 -7.71 -26.50
C ALA A 156 -0.72 -6.93 -26.89
N ALA A 157 -1.82 -7.10 -26.15
CA ALA A 157 -3.10 -6.44 -26.39
C ALA A 157 -3.24 -5.06 -25.73
N ILE A 158 -2.25 -4.62 -24.93
CA ILE A 158 -2.30 -3.31 -24.27
C ILE A 158 -2.26 -2.18 -25.32
N PRO A 159 -3.31 -1.33 -25.40
CA PRO A 159 -3.36 -0.24 -26.39
C PRO A 159 -2.19 0.73 -26.21
N CYS A 160 -1.47 1.02 -27.30
CA CYS A 160 -0.35 1.97 -27.34
C CYS A 160 0.76 1.70 -26.31
N GLY A 161 0.95 0.43 -25.90
CA GLY A 161 1.95 0.05 -24.89
C GLY A 161 1.60 0.46 -23.45
N GLY A 162 0.40 1.01 -23.23
CA GLY A 162 -0.02 1.61 -21.97
C GLY A 162 0.50 3.04 -21.88
N LEU A 163 -0.38 4.03 -22.07
CA LEU A 163 -0.02 5.40 -21.72
C LEU A 163 0.18 5.43 -20.21
N GLU A 164 1.36 5.89 -19.80
CA GLU A 164 1.76 5.96 -18.40
C GLU A 164 1.79 7.42 -17.94
N ASP A 165 1.00 7.71 -16.91
CA ASP A 165 1.16 8.95 -16.15
C ASP A 165 2.13 8.73 -15.00
N VAL A 166 2.99 9.71 -14.75
CA VAL A 166 3.79 9.75 -13.53
C VAL A 166 2.91 10.29 -12.41
N VAL A 167 2.66 9.47 -11.40
CA VAL A 167 1.94 9.87 -10.19
C VAL A 167 2.86 9.84 -8.98
N THR A 168 2.63 10.73 -8.03
CA THR A 168 3.36 10.76 -6.76
C THR A 168 2.49 10.29 -5.62
N LYS A 169 3.07 9.48 -4.72
CA LYS A 169 2.40 8.94 -3.53
C LYS A 169 3.24 9.10 -2.27
N PRO A 170 2.62 9.24 -1.09
CA PRO A 170 3.35 9.16 0.16
C PRO A 170 3.99 7.76 0.29
N GLY A 171 5.22 7.72 0.76
CA GLY A 171 5.99 6.50 0.87
C GLY A 171 7.28 6.64 1.66
N ILE A 172 8.10 5.60 1.60
CA ILE A 172 9.37 5.43 2.29
C ILE A 172 10.40 5.02 1.24
N ARG A 173 11.47 5.80 1.08
CA ARG A 173 12.64 5.39 0.30
C ARG A 173 13.44 4.37 1.09
N ILE A 174 13.87 3.30 0.43
CA ILE A 174 14.64 2.20 1.00
C ILE A 174 16.03 2.21 0.38
N ASP A 175 16.82 3.22 0.75
CA ASP A 175 18.22 3.33 0.36
C ASP A 175 19.08 2.23 1.03
N ALA A 176 20.36 2.15 0.64
CA ALA A 176 21.28 1.13 1.13
C ALA A 176 21.42 1.15 2.67
N ASP A 177 21.42 2.35 3.27
CA ASP A 177 21.57 2.52 4.71
C ASP A 177 20.34 2.02 5.47
N LEU A 178 19.13 2.46 5.06
CA LEU A 178 17.89 2.00 5.69
C LEU A 178 17.71 0.49 5.49
N ARG A 179 18.00 -0.02 4.28
CA ARG A 179 17.96 -1.45 3.97
C ARG A 179 18.91 -2.24 4.88
N GLY A 180 20.15 -1.76 5.05
CA GLY A 180 21.14 -2.37 5.93
C GLY A 180 20.71 -2.39 7.39
N ALA A 181 20.20 -1.26 7.89
CA ALA A 181 19.72 -1.11 9.26
C ALA A 181 18.52 -2.02 9.55
N LEU A 182 17.55 -2.11 8.64
CA LEU A 182 16.37 -2.97 8.80
C LEU A 182 16.70 -4.46 8.68
N ARG A 183 17.69 -4.85 7.88
CA ARG A 183 18.13 -6.26 7.79
C ARG A 183 18.85 -6.73 9.05
N HIS A 184 19.65 -5.87 9.68
CA HIS A 184 20.42 -6.24 10.87
C HIS A 184 19.66 -6.02 12.18
N GLY A 185 18.98 -4.88 12.31
CA GLY A 185 18.31 -4.47 13.55
C GLY A 185 16.79 -4.68 13.56
N GLY A 186 16.19 -5.00 12.41
CA GLY A 186 14.74 -5.10 12.27
C GLY A 186 14.03 -3.76 12.54
N LEU A 187 12.74 -3.86 12.89
CA LEU A 187 11.94 -2.73 13.38
C LEU A 187 11.74 -2.91 14.88
N CYS A 188 11.71 -1.80 15.63
CA CYS A 188 11.39 -1.85 17.06
C CYS A 188 10.05 -2.57 17.27
N ALA A 189 10.07 -3.63 18.09
CA ALA A 189 8.87 -4.37 18.47
C ALA A 189 7.91 -3.49 19.28
N TRP A 190 8.44 -2.64 20.18
CA TRP A 190 7.69 -1.71 21.03
C TRP A 190 8.50 -0.43 21.32
N GLY A 191 7.84 0.73 21.39
CA GLY A 191 8.46 2.01 21.80
C GLY A 191 9.45 2.63 20.80
N ASN A 192 10.08 3.75 21.21
CA ASN A 192 11.05 4.53 20.42
C ASN A 192 12.52 4.24 20.83
N ALA A 193 12.86 2.99 21.17
CA ALA A 193 14.19 2.70 21.70
C ALA A 193 15.10 2.07 20.63
N ILE A 194 15.89 2.91 19.96
CA ILE A 194 17.25 2.48 19.60
C ILE A 194 18.10 2.81 20.83
N HIS A 195 18.53 1.78 21.56
CA HIS A 195 19.66 1.93 22.48
C HIS A 195 20.82 2.47 21.65
N LYS A 196 21.20 3.74 21.88
CA LYS A 196 22.51 4.22 21.43
C LYS A 196 23.53 3.39 22.20
N SER A 197 24.19 2.44 21.55
CA SER A 197 25.43 1.91 22.11
C SER A 197 26.44 3.06 22.06
N SER A 198 26.62 3.71 23.20
CA SER A 198 27.80 4.54 23.43
C SER A 198 29.03 3.64 23.27
N SER A 199 29.97 4.11 22.46
CA SER A 199 31.34 3.58 22.40
C SER A 199 32.00 3.58 23.77
#